data_AF-A0AAV4I3B8-F1
#
_entry.id   AF-A0AAV4I3B8-F1
#
_cell.length_a   1.000
_cell.length_b   1.000
_cell.length_c   1.000
_cell.angle_alpha   90.00
_cell.angle_beta   90.00
_cell.angle_gamma   90.00
#
_symmetry.space_group_name_H-M   'P 1'
#
loop_
_entity.id
_entity.type
_entity.pdbx_description
1 polymer ?
#
loop_
_entity_poly.entity_id
_entity_poly.type
_entity_poly.pdbx_seq_one_letter_code
_entity_poly.pdbx_strand_id
1 'polypeptide(L)'
;MNLNSTELLRSIKKKKLSYFGHIKSHESLQKLILEGKVDGSRGRGRRRKSWTTNIAEMTNLRENAAAKAAMEREGWRSMASNLFKEKEPL
;
A
#
# COMPACT_ATOMS: atom_id res chain seq x y z
N MET A 1 23.10 -8.54 -14.26
CA MET A 1 22.93 -7.86 -12.96
C MET A 1 22.14 -8.79 -12.04
N ASN A 2 22.77 -9.32 -10.99
CA ASN A 2 22.05 -10.10 -9.97
C ASN A 2 21.44 -9.14 -8.96
N LEU A 3 20.11 -8.93 -9.02
CA LEU A 3 19.40 -8.27 -7.92
C LEU A 3 19.42 -9.22 -6.72
N ASN A 4 19.96 -8.76 -5.60
CA ASN A 4 19.81 -9.49 -4.35
C ASN A 4 18.34 -9.43 -3.88
N SER A 5 17.91 -10.43 -3.10
CA SER A 5 16.52 -10.57 -2.67
C SER A 5 16.00 -9.36 -1.87
N THR A 6 16.87 -8.63 -1.18
CA THR A 6 16.51 -7.46 -0.37
C THR A 6 16.19 -6.23 -1.23
N GLU A 7 16.99 -5.95 -2.27
CA GLU A 7 16.72 -4.90 -3.26
C GLU A 7 15.42 -5.14 -4.01
N LEU A 8 15.18 -6.40 -4.42
CA LEU A 8 13.93 -6.78 -5.08
C LEU A 8 12.73 -6.51 -4.16
N LEU A 9 12.80 -6.90 -2.89
CA LEU A 9 11.73 -6.66 -1.93
C LEU A 9 11.47 -5.16 -1.71
N ARG A 10 12.52 -4.33 -1.59
CA ARG A 10 12.36 -2.87 -1.49
C ARG A 10 11.66 -2.30 -2.73
N SER A 11 12.11 -2.70 -3.93
CA SER A 11 11.51 -2.25 -5.19
C SER A 11 10.03 -2.64 -5.29
N ILE A 12 9.68 -3.88 -4.93
CA ILE A 12 8.30 -4.36 -4.92
C ILE A 12 7.43 -3.55 -3.96
N LYS A 13 7.90 -3.32 -2.73
CA LYS A 13 7.14 -2.57 -1.73
C LYS A 13 6.95 -1.10 -2.15
N LYS A 14 7.99 -0.44 -2.68
CA LYS A 14 7.88 0.93 -3.22
C LYS A 14 6.84 1.02 -4.34
N LYS A 15 6.86 0.08 -5.30
CA LYS A 15 5.87 0.02 -6.38
C LYS A 15 4.44 -0.19 -5.87
N LYS A 16 4.25 -1.10 -4.90
CA LYS A 16 2.95 -1.33 -4.26
C LYS A 16 2.40 -0.07 -3.58
N LEU A 17 3.22 0.63 -2.80
CA LEU A 17 2.82 1.87 -2.14
C LEU A 17 2.50 2.97 -3.16
N SER A 18 3.36 3.16 -4.17
CA SER A 18 3.13 4.17 -5.20
C SER A 18 1.82 3.94 -5.96
N TYR A 19 1.52 2.68 -6.29
CA TYR A 19 0.29 2.35 -7.02
C TYR A 19 -0.95 2.51 -6.13
N PHE A 20 -0.85 2.16 -4.84
CA PHE A 20 -1.93 2.41 -3.89
C PHE A 20 -2.27 3.90 -3.77
N GLY A 21 -1.25 4.76 -3.65
CA GLY A 21 -1.43 6.21 -3.61
C GLY A 21 -2.09 6.73 -4.89
N HIS A 22 -1.65 6.25 -6.06
CA HIS A 22 -2.26 6.61 -7.34
C HIS A 22 -3.76 6.27 -7.38
N ILE A 23 -4.16 5.08 -6.94
CA ILE A 23 -5.57 4.69 -6.86
C ILE A 23 -6.34 5.59 -5.89
N LYS A 24 -5.75 5.94 -4.75
CA LYS A 24 -6.42 6.78 -3.73
C LYS A 24 -6.60 8.23 -4.16
N SER A 25 -5.67 8.76 -4.98
CA SER A 25 -5.72 10.13 -5.50
C SER A 25 -6.73 10.35 -6.62
N HIS A 26 -7.22 9.30 -7.30
CA HIS A 26 -8.13 9.44 -8.45
C HIS A 26 -9.44 8.67 -8.24
N GLU A 27 -10.57 9.28 -8.60
CA GLU A 27 -11.83 8.55 -8.74
C GLU A 27 -11.77 7.69 -10.00
N SER A 28 -11.55 6.39 -9.79
CA SER A 28 -11.33 5.41 -10.84
C SER A 28 -12.05 4.12 -10.49
N LEU A 29 -12.28 3.26 -11.49
CA LEU A 29 -12.85 1.93 -11.27
C LEU A 29 -12.03 1.12 -10.26
N GLN A 30 -10.70 1.27 -10.29
CA GLN A 30 -9.80 0.61 -9.35
C GLN A 30 -10.07 1.06 -7.91
N LYS A 31 -10.36 2.35 -7.69
CA LYS A 31 -10.73 2.87 -6.36
C LYS A 31 -12.07 2.31 -5.90
N LEU A 32 -13.07 2.28 -6.78
CA LEU A 32 -14.38 1.68 -6.49
C LEU A 32 -14.27 0.19 -6.14
N ILE A 33 -13.43 -0.57 -6.85
CA ILE A 33 -13.19 -1.99 -6.56
C ILE A 33 -12.47 -2.17 -5.23
N LEU A 34 -11.53 -1.28 -4.90
CA LEU A 34 -10.73 -1.36 -3.68
C LEU A 34 -11.53 -1.00 -2.42
N GLU A 35 -12.39 0.02 -2.51
CA GLU A 35 -13.15 0.57 -1.38
C GLU A 35 -14.59 0.02 -1.32
N GLY A 36 -15.08 -0.52 -2.43
CA GLY A 36 -16.44 -1.02 -2.56
C GLY A 36 -16.67 -2.25 -1.70
N LYS A 37 -17.87 -2.31 -1.12
CA LYS A 37 -18.41 -3.50 -0.49
C LYS A 37 -19.19 -4.28 -1.54
N VAL A 38 -18.86 -5.56 -1.70
CA VAL A 38 -19.64 -6.49 -2.52
C VAL A 38 -20.57 -7.26 -1.60
N ASP A 39 -21.84 -7.36 -1.99
CA ASP A 39 -22.83 -8.13 -1.24
C ASP A 39 -22.50 -9.63 -1.26
N GLY A 40 -22.86 -10.31 -0.17
CA GLY A 40 -22.56 -11.72 0.06
C GLY A 40 -21.38 -11.96 1.00
N SER A 41 -21.08 -13.24 1.24
CA SER A 41 -20.02 -13.67 2.14
C SER A 41 -18.73 -13.98 1.37
N ARG A 42 -17.60 -13.94 2.09
CA ARG A 42 -16.30 -14.27 1.49
C ARG A 42 -16.26 -15.76 1.14
N GLY A 43 -16.15 -16.08 -0.15
CA GLY A 43 -16.06 -17.47 -0.62
C GLY A 43 -14.89 -18.25 0.01
N ARG A 44 -15.08 -19.56 0.18
CA ARG A 44 -14.07 -20.47 0.74
C ARG A 44 -12.79 -20.42 -0.11
N GLY A 45 -11.63 -20.39 0.56
CA GLY A 45 -10.31 -20.34 -0.11
C GLY A 45 -9.81 -18.93 -0.46
N ARG A 46 -10.66 -17.89 -0.46
CA ARG A 46 -10.19 -16.52 -0.66
C ARG A 46 -9.37 -16.06 0.54
N ARG A 47 -8.14 -15.57 0.29
CA ARG A 47 -7.24 -15.06 1.34
C ARG A 47 -7.93 -13.99 2.18
N ARG A 48 -7.72 -14.02 3.50
CA ARG A 48 -8.25 -12.99 4.43
C ARG A 48 -7.56 -11.64 4.21
N LYS A 49 -6.24 -11.68 4.01
CA LYS A 49 -5.41 -10.50 3.81
C LYS A 49 -5.75 -9.80 2.49
N SER A 50 -6.26 -8.59 2.56
CA SER A 50 -6.50 -7.74 1.39
C SER A 50 -5.23 -6.98 1.01
N TRP A 51 -5.27 -6.23 -0.09
CA TRP A 51 -4.20 -5.29 -0.40
C TRP A 51 -4.14 -4.13 0.60
N THR A 52 -5.28 -3.63 1.11
CA THR A 52 -5.31 -2.60 2.17
C THR A 52 -4.62 -3.07 3.45
N THR A 53 -4.86 -4.32 3.89
CA THR A 53 -4.16 -4.91 5.04
C THR A 53 -2.65 -4.99 4.79
N ASN A 54 -2.22 -5.41 3.59
CA ASN A 54 -0.80 -5.42 3.26
C ASN A 54 -0.17 -4.02 3.28
N ILE A 55 -0.89 -2.99 2.83
CA ILE A 55 -0.41 -1.61 2.83
C ILE A 55 -0.24 -1.10 4.25
N ALA A 56 -1.24 -1.34 5.11
CA ALA A 56 -1.21 -1.02 6.53
C ALA A 56 -0.01 -1.64 7.26
N GLU A 57 0.26 -2.93 7.01
CA GLU A 57 1.43 -3.60 7.57
C GLU A 57 2.76 -3.04 7.03
N MET A 58 2.83 -2.69 5.74
CA MET A 58 4.05 -2.11 5.17
C MET A 58 4.35 -0.72 5.73
N THR A 59 3.32 0.10 5.99
CA THR A 59 3.48 1.46 6.52
C THR A 59 3.47 1.53 8.05
N ASN A 60 3.20 0.41 8.73
CA ASN A 60 2.96 0.36 10.17
C ASN A 60 1.83 1.32 10.62
N LEU A 61 0.78 1.43 9.81
CA LEU A 61 -0.41 2.23 10.08
C LEU A 61 -1.64 1.33 10.21
N ARG A 62 -2.71 1.84 10.85
CA ARG A 62 -4.03 1.20 10.76
C ARG A 62 -4.57 1.34 9.33
N GLU A 63 -5.39 0.39 8.84
CA GLU A 63 -5.92 0.42 7.46
C GLU A 63 -6.59 1.75 7.11
N ASN A 64 -7.45 2.27 7.99
CA ASN A 64 -8.11 3.56 7.79
C ASN A 64 -7.13 4.74 7.80
N ALA A 65 -6.07 4.68 8.60
CA ALA A 65 -5.05 5.72 8.66
C ALA A 65 -4.18 5.70 7.38
N ALA A 66 -3.78 4.52 6.91
CA ALA A 66 -3.06 4.37 5.64
C ALA A 66 -3.92 4.86 4.46
N ALA A 67 -5.21 4.54 4.46
CA ALA A 67 -6.14 5.01 3.43
C ALA A 67 -6.29 6.54 3.43
N LYS A 68 -6.35 7.19 4.60
CA LYS A 68 -6.38 8.66 4.70
C LYS A 68 -5.05 9.28 4.29
N ALA A 69 -3.93 8.74 4.76
CA ALA A 69 -2.60 9.22 4.39
C ALA A 69 -2.35 9.16 2.88
N ALA A 70 -2.86 8.13 2.21
CA ALA A 70 -2.73 7.98 0.76
C ALA A 70 -3.56 8.98 -0.08
N MET A 71 -4.50 9.72 0.54
CA MET A 71 -5.22 10.80 -0.14
C MET A 71 -4.34 12.05 -0.31
N GLU A 72 -3.38 12.25 0.59
CA GLU A 72 -2.43 13.36 0.51
C GLU A 72 -1.21 12.90 -0.33
N ARG A 73 -1.17 13.39 -1.57
CA ARG A 73 -0.30 12.84 -2.63
C ARG A 73 1.19 13.01 -2.32
N GLU A 74 1.60 14.15 -1.77
CA GLU A 74 3.02 14.46 -1.58
C GLU A 74 3.61 13.71 -0.38
N GLY A 75 2.94 13.73 0.76
CA GLY A 75 3.35 12.98 1.94
C GLY A 75 3.26 11.48 1.73
N TRP A 76 2.29 10.97 0.94
CA TRP A 76 2.30 9.56 0.56
C TRP A 76 3.51 9.19 -0.31
N ARG A 77 3.89 10.03 -1.28
CA ARG A 77 5.10 9.82 -2.09
C ARG A 77 6.37 9.88 -1.26
N SER A 78 6.43 10.80 -0.29
CA SER A 78 7.52 10.93 0.67
C SER A 78 7.64 9.66 1.53
N MET A 79 6.52 9.20 2.11
CA MET A 79 6.47 7.96 2.89
C MET A 79 6.92 6.74 2.08
N ALA A 80 6.40 6.57 0.86
CA ALA A 80 6.78 5.46 -0.02
C ALA A 80 8.26 5.46 -0.41
N SER A 81 8.88 6.63 -0.48
CA SER A 81 10.30 6.80 -0.80
C SER A 81 11.21 6.62 0.42
N ASN A 82 10.73 7.01 1.61
CA ASN A 82 11.49 7.01 2.85
C ASN A 82 11.33 5.72 3.67
N LEU A 83 10.33 4.87 3.37
CA LEU A 83 10.08 3.60 4.09
C LEU A 83 11.29 2.66 4.16
N PHE A 84 12.26 2.82 3.26
CA PHE A 84 13.46 2.00 3.17
C PHE A 84 14.75 2.77 3.44
N LYS A 85 14.64 4.05 3.83
CA LYS A 85 15.79 4.76 4.40
C LYS A 85 15.96 4.26 5.82
N GLU A 86 17.20 3.94 6.19
CA GLU A 86 17.51 3.57 7.58
C GLU A 86 17.08 4.71 8.51
N LYS A 87 16.71 4.37 9.75
CA LYS A 87 16.57 5.39 10.78
C LYS A 87 17.96 6.03 10.94
N GLU A 88 18.13 7.26 10.46
CA GLU A 88 19.19 8.14 10.95
C GLU A 88 19.16 8.05 12.49
N PRO A 89 20.26 7.66 13.15
CA PRO A 89 20.31 7.71 14.61
C PRO A 89 20.18 9.18 15.03
N LEU A 90 19.29 9.43 15.99
CA LEU A 90 19.15 10.72 16.68
C LEU A 90 20.48 11.17 17.28
#